data_AF-A0A4Y7RQI8-F1
#
_entry.id   AF-A0A4Y7RQI8-F1
#
_cell.length_a   1.000
_cell.length_b   1.000
_cell.length_c   1.000
_cell.angle_alpha   90.00
_cell.angle_beta   90.00
_cell.angle_gamma   90.00
#
_symmetry.space_group_name_H-M   'P 1'
#
loop_
_entity.id
_entity.type
_entity.pdbx_description
1 polymer ?
#
loop_
_entity_poly.entity_id
_entity_poly.type
_entity_poly.pdbx_seq_one_letter_code
_entity_poly.pdbx_strand_id
1 'polypeptide(L)' 'MTKEEILKKLKFDTKIRGLSKNTQNEYYTKAKRFQDYYDKPATELDIDDIH' A
#
# COMPACT_ATOMS: atom_id res chain seq x y z
N MET A 1 -0.39 -12.69 -1.71
CA MET A 1 -0.42 -11.64 -2.75
C MET A 1 0.96 -11.05 -2.87
N THR A 2 1.48 -10.87 -4.08
CA THR A 2 2.77 -10.21 -4.33
C THR A 2 2.69 -8.71 -4.05
N LYS A 3 3.84 -8.04 -3.92
CA LYS A 3 3.89 -6.57 -3.76
C LYS A 3 3.16 -5.84 -4.88
N GLU A 4 3.28 -6.34 -6.10
CA GLU A 4 2.59 -5.78 -7.27
C GLU A 4 1.08 -5.97 -7.23
N GLU A 5 0.60 -7.14 -6.79
CA GLU A 5 -0.83 -7.42 -6.65
C GLU A 5 -1.48 -6.50 -5.60
N ILE A 6 -0.80 -6.26 -4.49
CA ILE A 6 -1.24 -5.31 -3.44
C ILE A 6 -1.39 -3.90 -4.03
N LEU A 7 -0.37 -3.42 -4.77
CA LEU A 7 -0.40 -2.09 -5.37
C LEU A 7 -1.46 -1.94 -6.47
N LYS A 8 -1.69 -3.00 -7.27
CA LYS A 8 -2.78 -3.04 -8.27
C LYS A 8 -4.14 -2.96 -7.60
N LYS A 9 -4.35 -3.74 -6.53
CA LYS A 9 -5.59 -3.71 -5.75
C LYS A 9 -5.83 -2.32 -5.15
N LEU A 10 -4.82 -1.72 -4.55
CA LEU A 10 -4.92 -0.38 -3.95
C LEU A 10 -5.31 0.69 -4.97
N LYS A 11 -4.69 0.69 -6.17
CA LYS A 11 -5.07 1.60 -7.27
C LYS A 11 -6.53 1.42 -7.68
N PHE A 12 -7.01 0.17 -7.77
CA PHE A 12 -8.40 -0.10 -8.09
C PHE A 12 -9.35 0.38 -6.99
N ASP A 13 -9.07 0.03 -5.73
CA ASP A 13 -9.90 0.39 -4.57
C ASP A 13 -10.04 1.91 -4.41
N THR A 14 -8.93 2.64 -4.53
CA THR A 14 -8.94 4.11 -4.40
C THR A 14 -9.68 4.78 -5.55
N LYS A 15 -9.69 4.18 -6.75
CA LYS A 15 -10.47 4.64 -7.90
C LYS A 15 -11.97 4.43 -7.69
N ILE A 16 -12.40 3.24 -7.27
CA ILE A 16 -13.84 2.95 -7.06
C ILE A 16 -14.42 3.75 -5.89
N ARG A 17 -13.59 4.13 -4.92
CA ARG A 17 -13.96 5.04 -3.81
C ARG A 17 -14.07 6.51 -4.23
N GLY A 18 -13.76 6.85 -5.49
CA GLY A 18 -13.85 8.21 -6.00
C GLY A 18 -12.81 9.17 -5.43
N LEU A 19 -11.68 8.68 -4.91
CA LEU A 19 -10.65 9.54 -4.34
C LEU A 19 -10.01 10.42 -5.41
N SER A 20 -9.57 11.62 -5.03
CA SER A 20 -8.86 12.51 -5.95
C SER A 20 -7.59 11.84 -6.50
N LYS A 21 -7.15 12.23 -7.71
CA LYS A 21 -5.88 11.72 -8.28
C LYS A 21 -4.69 11.95 -7.35
N ASN A 22 -4.65 13.09 -6.67
CA ASN A 22 -3.60 13.38 -5.69
C ASN A 22 -3.63 12.37 -4.53
N THR A 23 -4.81 12.13 -3.96
CA THR A 23 -5.00 11.15 -2.88
C THR A 23 -4.63 9.73 -3.34
N GLN A 24 -5.02 9.31 -4.54
CA GLN A 24 -4.62 8.00 -5.09
C GLN A 24 -3.09 7.86 -5.15
N ASN A 25 -2.39 8.90 -5.63
CA ASN A 25 -0.93 8.93 -5.72
C ASN A 25 -0.25 8.89 -4.34
N GLU A 26 -0.78 9.61 -3.36
CA GLU A 26 -0.28 9.58 -1.99
C GLU A 26 -0.39 8.19 -1.37
N TYR A 27 -1.56 7.55 -1.48
CA TYR A 27 -1.78 6.19 -0.99
C TYR A 27 -0.83 5.20 -1.65
N TYR A 28 -0.71 5.26 -2.98
CA TYR A 28 0.22 4.41 -3.71
C TYR A 28 1.66 4.59 -3.25
N THR A 29 2.12 5.83 -3.12
CA THR A 29 3.50 6.15 -2.74
C THR A 29 3.80 5.65 -1.33
N LYS A 30 2.90 5.87 -0.38
CA LYS A 30 3.05 5.42 1.01
C LYS A 30 3.05 3.89 1.10
N ALA A 31 2.10 3.23 0.43
CA ALA A 31 2.02 1.76 0.44
C ALA A 31 3.23 1.11 -0.23
N LYS A 32 3.79 1.71 -1.29
CA LYS A 32 5.02 1.24 -1.91
C LYS A 32 6.21 1.37 -0.95
N ARG A 33 6.43 2.55 -0.37
CA ARG A 33 7.51 2.77 0.60
C ARG A 33 7.43 1.82 1.79
N PHE A 34 6.22 1.56 2.27
CA PHE A 34 6.01 0.60 3.35
C PHE A 34 6.43 -0.82 2.97
N GLN A 35 6.01 -1.31 1.79
CA GLN A 35 6.41 -2.63 1.28
C GLN A 35 7.90 -2.73 0.96
N ASP A 36 8.53 -1.62 0.58
CA ASP A 36 9.97 -1.55 0.32
C ASP A 36 10.78 -1.56 1.63
N TYR A 37 10.27 -0.93 2.70
CA TYR A 37 10.94 -0.88 4.01
C TYR A 37 10.87 -2.21 4.76
N TYR A 38 9.68 -2.81 4.83
CA TYR A 38 9.46 -3.98 5.66
C TYR A 38 9.85 -5.31 5.00
N ASP A 39 9.96 -5.34 3.68
CA ASP A 39 10.22 -6.54 2.85
C ASP A 39 9.41 -7.81 3.19
N LYS A 40 8.35 -7.67 3.98
CA LYS A 40 7.40 -8.73 4.34
C LYS A 40 5.95 -8.30 4.12
N PRO A 41 5.02 -9.24 3.95
CA PRO A 41 3.60 -8.94 3.80
C PRO A 41 3.06 -8.14 5.00
N ALA A 42 2.09 -7.25 4.75
CA ALA A 42 1.44 -6.49 5.83
C ALA A 42 0.73 -7.39 6.87
N THR A 43 0.39 -8.62 6.51
CA THR A 43 -0.19 -9.64 7.41
C THR A 43 0.83 -10.28 8.35
N GLU A 44 2.13 -10.05 8.11
CA GLU A 44 3.24 -10.57 8.91
C GLU A 44 3.94 -9.45 9.70
N LEU A 45 3.38 -8.24 9.68
CA LEU A 45 3.85 -7.12 10.48
C LEU A 45 3.15 -7.10 11.82
N ASP A 46 3.95 -7.04 12.87
CA ASP A 46 3.50 -6.79 14.22
C ASP A 46 3.81 -5.35 14.64
N ILE A 47 3.24 -4.90 15.75
CA ILE A 47 3.49 -3.57 16.32
C ILE A 47 4.97 -3.35 16.63
N ASP A 48 5.70 -4.43 16.95
CA ASP A 48 7.12 -4.41 17.24
C ASP A 48 7.99 -4.12 16.01
N ASP A 49 7.46 -4.28 14.79
CA ASP A 49 8.16 -3.91 13.57
C ASP A 49 8.12 -2.40 13.32
N ILE A 50 7.17 -1.67 13.93
CA ILE A 50 6.98 -0.24 13.71
C ILE A 50 7.97 0.55 14.58
N HIS A 51 9.00 1.11 13.94
CA HIS A 51 10.05 1.94 14.57
C HIS A 51 10.03 3.40 14.10
#